data_AF-A0A7X7P8T8-F1
#
_entry.id   AF-A0A7X7P8T8-F1
#
_cell.length_a   1.000
_cell.length_b   1.000
_cell.length_c   1.000
_cell.angle_alpha   90.00
_cell.angle_beta   90.00
_cell.angle_gamma   90.00
#
_symmetry.space_group_name_H-M   'P 1'
#
loop_
_entity.id
_entity.type
_entity.pdbx_description
1 polymer ?
#
loop_
_entity_poly.entity_id
_entity_poly.type
_entity_poly.pdbx_seq_one_letter_code
_entity_poly.pdbx_strand_id
1 'polypeptide(L)'
;MKSLFSFIIGFSSVLLFVGCAGTQDGSDLEVPTNMPPICRDIDFVAQPDMREMCGVRTVRYKAYRNIPQQRYLIKPKETSIVKVRDVIELRFPNTLPIILDGPIVNEIQFNQDKRLQKIKNSYDYYELYNEGKERIRIFKMGIPTDMGTFHEFCFRVPDKVGNERTRSVAMGNRIEAMTCEDFHRLLTLNLKK
;
A
#
# COMPACT_ATOMS: atom_id res chain seq x y z
N MET A 1 70.28 -39.80 33.72
CA MET A 1 70.60 -38.36 33.55
C MET A 1 69.82 -37.82 32.36
N LYS A 2 69.04 -36.75 32.58
CA LYS A 2 68.67 -35.60 31.70
C LYS A 2 68.67 -35.88 30.18
N SER A 3 67.62 -35.71 29.38
CA SER A 3 66.69 -34.57 29.17
C SER A 3 65.65 -35.11 28.14
N LEU A 4 64.31 -34.99 28.21
CA LEU A 4 63.37 -33.85 28.28
C LEU A 4 63.48 -32.83 27.14
N PHE A 5 62.29 -32.48 26.58
CA PHE A 5 61.92 -31.49 25.53
C PHE A 5 61.73 -32.07 24.11
N SER A 6 60.52 -32.42 23.68
CA SER A 6 59.34 -31.58 23.33
C SER A 6 59.55 -30.74 22.06
N PHE A 7 58.96 -31.18 20.95
CA PHE A 7 58.69 -30.39 19.75
C PHE A 7 57.37 -30.87 19.12
N ILE A 8 56.26 -30.49 19.77
CA ILE A 8 54.93 -30.46 19.15
C ILE A 8 54.75 -29.03 18.64
N ILE A 9 55.14 -28.79 17.39
CA ILE A 9 54.69 -27.63 16.60
C ILE A 9 53.44 -28.14 15.89
N GLY A 10 52.23 -27.71 16.19
CA GLY A 10 51.78 -26.33 16.17
C GLY A 10 50.71 -26.20 15.09
N PHE A 11 49.68 -27.05 15.13
CA PHE A 11 48.49 -26.91 14.31
C PHE A 11 47.52 -25.99 15.04
N SER A 12 47.83 -24.69 15.02
CA SER A 12 46.92 -23.66 15.51
C SER A 12 45.74 -23.55 14.55
N SER A 13 44.70 -24.31 14.88
CA SER A 13 43.29 -24.09 14.59
C SER A 13 42.97 -22.73 13.97
N VAL A 14 42.86 -22.72 12.63
CA VAL A 14 42.07 -21.74 11.89
C VAL A 14 40.61 -22.08 12.15
N LEU A 15 40.10 -21.66 13.32
CA LEU A 15 38.67 -21.64 13.58
C LEU A 15 38.10 -20.48 12.77
N LEU A 16 37.57 -20.87 11.62
CA LEU A 16 36.67 -20.14 10.75
C LEU A 16 35.75 -19.22 11.58
N PHE A 17 36.03 -17.93 11.57
CA PHE A 17 34.99 -16.91 11.71
C PHE A 17 34.12 -16.95 10.44
N VAL A 18 33.36 -18.04 10.27
CA VAL A 18 32.12 -17.94 9.49
C VAL A 18 31.21 -17.09 10.34
N GLY A 19 31.29 -15.78 10.15
CA GLY A 19 30.21 -14.91 10.53
C GLY A 19 28.96 -15.48 9.89
N CYS A 20 28.07 -16.06 10.69
CA CYS A 20 26.68 -16.18 10.31
C CYS A 20 26.18 -14.73 10.16
N ALA A 21 26.45 -14.13 9.01
CA ALA A 21 25.66 -13.03 8.49
C ALA A 21 24.28 -13.64 8.27
N GLY A 22 23.50 -13.69 9.35
CA GLY A 22 22.10 -14.05 9.27
C GLY A 22 21.50 -13.09 8.27
N THR A 23 21.10 -13.62 7.12
CA THR A 23 20.32 -12.89 6.12
C THR A 23 19.06 -12.45 6.83
N GLN A 24 19.02 -11.20 7.27
CA GLN A 24 17.80 -10.59 7.78
C GLN A 24 16.87 -10.47 6.57
N ASP A 25 15.88 -11.34 6.50
CA ASP A 25 14.84 -11.33 5.47
C ASP A 25 13.82 -10.19 5.68
N GLY A 26 13.98 -9.40 6.76
CA GLY A 26 13.11 -8.29 7.11
C GLY A 26 11.75 -8.71 7.65
N SER A 27 11.54 -10.01 7.92
CA SER A 27 10.27 -10.55 8.44
C SER A 27 9.97 -10.14 9.89
N ASP A 28 10.93 -9.50 10.54
CA ASP A 28 10.87 -8.91 11.87
C ASP A 28 10.71 -7.38 11.84
N LEU A 29 10.61 -6.76 10.66
CA LEU A 29 10.41 -5.32 10.54
C LEU A 29 8.92 -4.95 10.58
N GLU A 30 8.61 -4.02 11.48
CA GLU A 30 7.33 -3.35 11.61
C GLU A 30 7.38 -2.01 10.87
N VAL A 31 6.67 -1.92 9.74
CA VAL A 31 6.63 -0.73 8.89
C VAL A 31 5.29 -0.02 9.08
N PRO A 32 5.25 1.22 9.59
CA PRO A 32 3.99 1.92 9.83
C PRO A 32 3.23 2.20 8.52
N THR A 33 1.90 2.19 8.56
CA THR A 33 1.07 2.49 7.37
C THR A 33 1.07 3.96 6.98
N ASN A 34 1.15 4.84 7.97
CA ASN A 34 1.13 6.29 7.74
C ASN A 34 2.55 6.84 7.55
N MET A 35 3.31 6.26 6.63
CA MET A 35 4.66 6.74 6.34
C MET A 35 4.63 8.04 5.52
N PRO A 36 5.57 8.98 5.80
CA PRO A 36 5.85 10.11 4.93
C PRO A 36 6.16 9.65 3.50
N PRO A 37 5.80 10.42 2.46
CA PRO A 37 6.01 10.03 1.05
C PRO A 37 7.43 9.55 0.73
N ILE A 38 8.45 10.18 1.32
CA ILE A 38 9.87 9.84 1.13
C ILE A 38 10.24 8.44 1.66
N CYS A 39 9.52 7.94 2.67
CA CYS A 39 9.81 6.68 3.34
C CYS A 39 9.15 5.45 2.70
N ARG A 40 8.20 5.65 1.77
CA ARG A 40 7.30 4.59 1.28
C ARG A 40 7.98 3.58 0.37
N ASP A 41 8.94 4.05 -0.42
CA ASP A 41 9.62 3.26 -1.44
C ASP A 41 11.00 2.75 -0.96
N ILE A 42 11.30 2.87 0.34
CA ILE A 42 12.58 2.45 0.92
C ILE A 42 12.56 0.95 1.26
N ASP A 43 13.57 0.24 0.77
CA ASP A 43 13.90 -1.08 1.27
C ASP A 43 14.68 -0.98 2.59
N PHE A 44 13.97 -1.10 3.72
CA PHE A 44 14.57 -1.03 5.04
C PHE A 44 15.45 -2.24 5.37
N VAL A 45 15.40 -3.33 4.59
CA VAL A 45 16.35 -4.43 4.73
C VAL A 45 17.72 -3.99 4.20
N ALA A 46 17.73 -3.40 3.00
CA ALA A 46 18.94 -2.86 2.38
C ALA A 46 19.45 -1.56 3.05
N GLN A 47 18.55 -0.75 3.61
CA GLN A 47 18.86 0.55 4.24
C GLN A 47 18.40 0.57 5.71
N PRO A 48 19.16 -0.08 6.61
CA PRO A 48 18.78 -0.19 8.02
C PRO A 48 18.86 1.14 8.80
N ASP A 49 19.69 2.07 8.34
CA ASP A 49 19.84 3.44 8.85
C ASP A 49 18.55 4.27 8.68
N MET A 50 17.82 4.06 7.59
CA MET A 50 16.56 4.75 7.33
C MET A 50 15.41 4.26 8.23
N ARG A 51 15.58 3.15 8.96
CA ARG A 51 14.51 2.55 9.79
C ARG A 51 14.03 3.52 10.86
N GLU A 52 14.94 4.07 11.66
CA GLU A 52 14.60 4.95 12.78
C GLU A 52 13.95 6.26 12.28
N MET A 53 14.49 6.85 11.22
CA MET A 53 13.96 8.08 10.62
C MET A 53 12.54 7.91 10.05
N CYS A 54 12.23 6.72 9.52
CA CYS A 54 10.91 6.40 8.98
C CYS A 54 9.98 5.74 10.00
N GLY A 55 10.38 5.64 11.28
CA GLY A 55 9.59 5.05 12.36
C GLY A 55 9.40 3.53 12.27
N VAL A 56 10.24 2.85 11.47
CA VAL A 56 10.24 1.40 11.31
C VAL A 56 10.92 0.76 12.51
N ARG A 57 10.26 -0.23 13.11
CA ARG A 57 10.74 -0.90 14.34
C ARG A 57 11.08 -2.35 14.04
N THR A 58 12.03 -2.92 14.77
CA THR A 58 12.26 -4.37 14.76
C THR A 58 11.45 -5.02 15.87
N VAL A 59 10.45 -5.82 15.52
CA VAL A 59 9.62 -6.57 16.46
C VAL A 59 10.27 -7.91 16.78
N ARG A 60 10.67 -8.07 18.04
CA ARG A 60 11.27 -9.33 18.54
C ARG A 60 10.24 -10.44 18.78
N TYR A 61 8.95 -10.10 18.84
CA TYR A 61 7.86 -11.04 19.13
C TYR A 61 6.86 -11.12 17.98
N LYS A 62 6.61 -12.33 17.47
CA LYS A 62 5.69 -12.60 16.34
C LYS A 62 4.24 -12.18 16.58
N ALA A 63 3.83 -11.99 17.84
CA ALA A 63 2.46 -11.61 18.21
C ALA A 63 2.08 -10.17 17.84
N TYR A 64 3.06 -9.27 17.61
CA TYR A 64 2.82 -7.87 17.25
C TYR A 64 2.74 -7.62 15.72
N ARG A 65 2.62 -8.67 14.91
CA ARG A 65 2.56 -8.60 13.43
C ARG A 65 1.24 -8.06 12.86
N ASN A 66 0.34 -7.52 13.68
CA ASN A 66 -0.95 -6.95 13.27
C ASN A 66 -0.82 -5.53 12.70
N ILE A 67 0.18 -5.32 11.87
CA ILE A 67 0.40 -4.03 11.20
C ILE A 67 -0.47 -4.04 9.96
N PRO A 68 -1.30 -3.00 9.74
CA PRO A 68 -2.12 -2.95 8.55
C PRO A 68 -1.21 -2.97 7.33
N GLN A 69 -1.49 -3.89 6.42
CA GLN A 69 -0.62 -4.12 5.29
C GLN A 69 -1.12 -3.27 4.13
N GLN A 70 -0.23 -2.52 3.48
CA GLN A 70 -0.63 -1.51 2.51
C GLN A 70 0.07 -1.71 1.17
N ARG A 71 -0.67 -1.53 0.08
CA ARG A 71 -0.14 -1.48 -1.29
C ARG A 71 -0.60 -0.21 -1.98
N TYR A 72 0.35 0.50 -2.57
CA TYR A 72 0.07 1.74 -3.29
C TYR A 72 -0.40 1.47 -4.71
N LEU A 73 -1.33 2.31 -5.18
CA LEU A 73 -1.78 2.35 -6.57
C LEU A 73 -0.99 3.42 -7.33
N ILE A 74 -0.93 3.31 -8.65
CA ILE A 74 -0.29 4.34 -9.49
C ILE A 74 -1.22 5.53 -9.70
N LYS A 75 -2.52 5.28 -9.87
CA LYS A 75 -3.52 6.33 -10.11
C LYS A 75 -4.77 6.15 -9.23
N PRO A 76 -5.39 7.25 -8.77
CA PRO A 76 -4.78 8.56 -8.64
C PRO A 76 -3.61 8.51 -7.63
N LYS A 77 -2.74 9.52 -7.65
CA LYS A 77 -1.55 9.54 -6.77
C LYS A 77 -1.95 9.39 -5.31
N GLU A 78 -1.07 8.77 -4.52
CA GLU A 78 -1.24 8.57 -3.08
C GLU A 78 -2.47 7.73 -2.68
N THR A 79 -3.08 7.04 -3.64
CA THR A 79 -4.14 6.07 -3.38
C THR A 79 -3.52 4.74 -2.98
N SER A 80 -4.17 4.03 -2.06
CA SER A 80 -3.68 2.75 -1.58
C SER A 80 -4.80 1.78 -1.23
N ILE A 81 -4.46 0.50 -1.26
CA ILE A 81 -5.27 -0.59 -0.75
C ILE A 81 -4.65 -1.00 0.59
N VAL A 82 -5.44 -1.03 1.65
CA VAL A 82 -4.99 -1.35 3.00
C VAL A 82 -5.80 -2.53 3.54
N LYS A 83 -5.10 -3.56 4.02
CA LYS A 83 -5.70 -4.65 4.77
C LYS A 83 -5.84 -4.26 6.24
N VAL A 84 -7.08 -4.20 6.71
CA VAL A 84 -7.41 -3.93 8.12
C VAL A 84 -8.18 -5.13 8.65
N ARG A 85 -7.51 -5.98 9.45
CA ARG A 85 -8.07 -7.26 9.92
C ARG A 85 -8.54 -8.12 8.74
N ASP A 86 -9.84 -8.35 8.64
CA ASP A 86 -10.49 -9.21 7.65
C ASP A 86 -11.08 -8.44 6.46
N VAL A 87 -10.93 -7.11 6.43
CA VAL A 87 -11.41 -6.26 5.33
C VAL A 87 -10.27 -5.60 4.57
N ILE A 88 -10.54 -5.32 3.30
CA ILE A 88 -9.67 -4.48 2.47
C ILE A 88 -10.35 -3.13 2.27
N GLU A 89 -9.58 -2.08 2.46
CA GLU A 89 -10.01 -0.70 2.24
C GLU A 89 -9.26 -0.07 1.06
N LEU A 90 -9.99 0.57 0.16
CA LEU A 90 -9.47 1.52 -0.81
C LEU A 90 -9.45 2.91 -0.17
N ARG A 91 -8.26 3.49 -0.07
CA ARG A 91 -8.04 4.79 0.56
C ARG A 91 -7.53 5.79 -0.46
N PHE A 92 -8.30 6.85 -0.68
CA PHE A 92 -7.86 8.02 -1.45
C PHE A 92 -7.42 9.15 -0.52
N PRO A 93 -6.52 10.04 -0.97
CA PRO A 93 -6.07 11.18 -0.18
C PRO A 93 -7.23 12.09 0.23
N ASN A 94 -7.30 12.45 1.52
CA ASN A 94 -8.32 13.35 2.06
C ASN A 94 -9.76 12.86 1.82
N THR A 95 -9.99 11.55 1.87
CA THR A 95 -11.33 10.94 1.74
C THR A 95 -11.53 9.87 2.79
N LEU A 96 -12.79 9.48 3.03
CA LEU A 96 -13.08 8.32 3.87
C LEU A 96 -12.67 7.03 3.15
N PRO A 97 -12.14 6.02 3.88
CA PRO A 97 -11.88 4.71 3.31
C PRO A 97 -13.15 4.07 2.73
N ILE A 98 -13.00 3.39 1.60
CA ILE A 98 -14.06 2.62 0.95
C ILE A 98 -13.74 1.14 1.13
N ILE A 99 -14.67 0.37 1.68
CA ILE A 99 -14.49 -1.08 1.83
C ILE A 99 -14.62 -1.73 0.45
N LEU A 100 -13.64 -2.57 0.11
CA LEU A 100 -13.67 -3.40 -1.10
C LEU A 100 -14.19 -4.78 -0.73
N ASP A 101 -15.30 -5.18 -1.35
CA ASP A 101 -15.91 -6.49 -1.18
C ASP A 101 -15.66 -7.39 -2.41
N GLY A 102 -15.93 -8.68 -2.24
CA GLY A 102 -15.87 -9.68 -3.31
C GLY A 102 -14.55 -10.44 -3.41
N PRO A 103 -14.29 -11.13 -4.54
CA PRO A 103 -13.15 -12.03 -4.69
C PRO A 103 -11.79 -11.35 -4.50
N ILE A 104 -11.70 -10.06 -4.83
CA ILE A 104 -10.47 -9.25 -4.71
C ILE A 104 -9.84 -9.32 -3.31
N VAL A 105 -10.64 -9.52 -2.27
CA VAL A 105 -10.20 -9.61 -0.86
C VAL A 105 -9.16 -10.71 -0.66
N ASN A 106 -9.28 -11.81 -1.41
CA ASN A 106 -8.38 -12.97 -1.30
C ASN A 106 -7.35 -13.04 -2.42
N GLU A 107 -7.44 -12.15 -3.42
CA GLU A 107 -6.59 -12.18 -4.61
C GLU A 107 -5.44 -11.16 -4.56
N ILE A 108 -5.48 -10.23 -3.60
CA ILE A 108 -4.39 -9.28 -3.33
C ILE A 108 -3.54 -9.77 -2.16
N GLN A 109 -2.25 -9.91 -2.42
CA GLN A 109 -1.25 -10.31 -1.44
C GLN A 109 -0.59 -9.09 -0.78
N PHE A 110 -0.30 -9.24 0.50
CA PHE A 110 0.21 -8.19 1.37
C PHE A 110 1.46 -8.67 2.14
N ASN A 111 2.42 -9.26 1.43
CA ASN A 111 3.68 -9.73 2.01
C ASN A 111 4.82 -8.72 1.76
N GLN A 112 6.00 -9.01 2.33
CA GLN A 112 7.17 -8.14 2.25
C GLN A 112 7.64 -7.93 0.79
N ASP A 113 7.57 -8.96 -0.05
CA ASP A 113 7.96 -8.89 -1.46
C ASP A 113 7.09 -7.92 -2.27
N LYS A 114 5.82 -7.79 -1.89
CA LYS A 114 4.84 -6.93 -2.54
C LYS A 114 4.84 -5.50 -2.00
N ARG A 115 5.56 -5.22 -0.90
CA ARG A 115 5.58 -3.92 -0.20
C ARG A 115 6.01 -2.75 -1.09
N LEU A 116 7.06 -2.94 -1.87
CA LEU A 116 7.60 -1.92 -2.78
C LEU A 116 6.92 -1.92 -4.16
N GLN A 117 6.06 -2.91 -4.42
CA GLN A 117 5.41 -3.08 -5.72
C GLN A 117 4.08 -2.33 -5.78
N LYS A 118 4.09 -1.18 -6.46
CA LYS A 118 2.88 -0.41 -6.78
C LYS A 118 1.99 -1.20 -7.75
N ILE A 119 0.69 -1.20 -7.47
CA ILE A 119 -0.33 -1.83 -8.32
C ILE A 119 -0.58 -0.92 -9.52
N LYS A 120 -0.32 -1.42 -10.73
CA LYS A 120 -0.53 -0.74 -12.01
C LYS A 120 -2.01 -0.75 -12.41
N ASN A 121 -2.83 0.03 -11.72
CA ASN A 121 -4.26 0.11 -11.98
C ASN A 121 -4.61 1.01 -13.18
N SER A 122 -5.77 0.77 -13.81
CA SER A 122 -6.38 1.73 -14.73
C SER A 122 -7.18 2.78 -13.96
N TYR A 123 -7.36 3.94 -14.57
CA TYR A 123 -8.09 5.07 -14.00
C TYR A 123 -8.65 5.94 -15.12
N ASP A 124 -9.97 5.94 -15.26
CA ASP A 124 -10.70 6.75 -16.24
C ASP A 124 -11.55 7.78 -15.49
N TYR A 125 -11.34 9.07 -15.75
CA TYR A 125 -12.02 10.17 -15.06
C TYR A 125 -12.78 11.03 -16.06
N TYR A 126 -14.01 11.40 -15.71
CA TYR A 126 -14.87 12.23 -16.53
C TYR A 126 -15.52 13.34 -15.69
N GLU A 127 -15.51 14.56 -16.25
CA GLU A 127 -16.38 15.65 -15.82
C GLU A 127 -17.46 15.85 -16.88
N LEU A 128 -18.71 15.63 -16.49
CA LEU A 128 -19.89 15.72 -17.33
C LEU A 128 -20.75 16.89 -16.86
N TYR A 129 -21.62 17.40 -17.72
CA TYR A 129 -22.57 18.45 -17.39
C TYR A 129 -23.98 18.00 -17.79
N ASN A 130 -24.91 18.02 -16.83
CA ASN A 130 -26.32 17.73 -17.13
C ASN A 130 -26.98 18.94 -17.82
N GLU A 131 -28.19 18.77 -18.34
CA GLU A 131 -29.00 19.82 -18.99
C GLU A 131 -29.15 21.09 -18.14
N GLY A 132 -29.20 20.93 -16.81
CA GLY A 132 -29.22 22.02 -15.83
C GLY A 132 -27.85 22.64 -15.50
N LYS A 133 -26.78 22.30 -16.24
CA LYS A 133 -25.37 22.67 -15.99
C LYS A 133 -24.78 22.19 -14.66
N GLU A 134 -25.44 21.27 -13.98
CA GLU A 134 -24.85 20.61 -12.81
C GLU A 134 -23.67 19.74 -13.26
N ARG A 135 -22.52 19.93 -12.60
CA ARG A 135 -21.29 19.22 -12.92
C ARG A 135 -21.27 17.87 -12.22
N ILE A 136 -21.18 16.80 -13.02
CA ILE A 136 -21.09 15.42 -12.53
C ILE A 136 -19.65 14.95 -12.71
N ARG A 137 -19.00 14.57 -11.62
CA ARG A 137 -17.63 14.01 -11.65
C ARG A 137 -17.71 12.52 -11.31
N ILE A 138 -17.24 11.68 -12.21
CA ILE A 138 -17.24 10.22 -12.04
C ILE A 138 -15.89 9.65 -12.48
N PHE A 139 -15.51 8.52 -11.89
CA PHE A 139 -14.35 7.79 -12.34
C PHE A 139 -14.49 6.28 -12.18
N LYS A 140 -13.76 5.55 -13.00
CA LYS A 140 -13.65 4.10 -13.00
C LYS A 140 -12.21 3.71 -12.74
N MET A 141 -12.02 2.69 -11.91
CA MET A 141 -10.72 2.11 -11.59
C MET A 141 -10.75 0.61 -11.84
N GLY A 142 -9.75 0.13 -12.57
CA GLY A 142 -9.51 -1.29 -12.75
C GLY A 142 -8.27 -1.72 -11.98
N ILE A 143 -8.44 -2.66 -11.05
CA ILE A 143 -7.39 -3.12 -10.14
C ILE A 143 -6.99 -4.54 -10.54
N PRO A 144 -5.78 -4.74 -11.09
CA PRO A 144 -5.24 -6.08 -11.29
C PRO A 144 -4.84 -6.70 -9.95
N THR A 145 -5.04 -8.00 -9.80
CA THR A 145 -4.68 -8.76 -8.60
C THR A 145 -3.40 -9.56 -8.79
N ASP A 146 -2.88 -10.13 -7.70
CA ASP A 146 -1.70 -11.01 -7.78
C ASP A 146 -2.04 -12.39 -8.37
N MET A 147 -3.32 -12.73 -8.51
CA MET A 147 -3.80 -13.95 -9.18
C MET A 147 -4.01 -13.77 -10.68
N GLY A 148 -3.76 -12.57 -11.23
CA GLY A 148 -3.93 -12.28 -12.66
C GLY A 148 -5.37 -11.93 -13.07
N THR A 149 -6.29 -11.84 -12.12
CA THR A 149 -7.65 -11.33 -12.34
C THR A 149 -7.66 -9.79 -12.35
N PHE A 150 -8.74 -9.22 -12.85
CA PHE A 150 -8.92 -7.78 -12.96
C PHE A 150 -10.33 -7.40 -12.49
N HIS A 151 -10.42 -6.47 -11.55
CA HIS A 151 -11.69 -6.02 -10.97
C HIS A 151 -11.93 -4.55 -11.23
N GLU A 152 -13.15 -4.21 -11.60
CA GLU A 152 -13.55 -2.84 -11.90
C GLU A 152 -14.41 -2.25 -10.79
N PHE A 153 -14.09 -1.03 -10.40
CA PHE A 153 -14.81 -0.26 -9.39
C PHE A 153 -15.13 1.12 -9.96
N CYS A 154 -16.37 1.56 -9.75
CA CYS A 154 -16.87 2.81 -10.29
C CYS A 154 -17.32 3.73 -9.15
N PHE A 155 -17.06 5.02 -9.30
CA PHE A 155 -17.23 5.99 -8.24
C PHE A 155 -17.79 7.32 -8.76
N ARG A 156 -18.54 8.00 -7.89
CA ARG A 156 -18.99 9.38 -8.06
C ARG A 156 -18.27 10.28 -7.06
N VAL A 157 -17.89 11.47 -7.53
CA VAL A 157 -17.36 12.55 -6.69
C VAL A 157 -18.45 13.62 -6.56
N PRO A 158 -19.17 13.68 -5.44
CA PRO A 158 -20.17 14.70 -5.18
C PRO A 158 -19.52 16.08 -5.06
N ASP A 159 -20.35 17.10 -5.24
CA ASP A 159 -19.92 18.47 -5.03
C ASP A 159 -19.75 18.78 -3.54
N LYS A 160 -18.82 19.69 -3.27
CA LYS A 160 -18.54 20.14 -1.89
C LYS A 160 -19.72 20.96 -1.40
N VAL A 161 -20.50 20.40 -0.49
CA VAL A 161 -21.62 21.12 0.14
C VAL A 161 -21.08 21.92 1.34
N GLY A 162 -21.16 23.25 1.28
CA GLY A 162 -20.76 24.13 2.38
C GLY A 162 -20.48 25.60 1.99
N ASN A 163 -20.57 26.51 2.97
CA ASN A 163 -20.17 27.92 2.84
C ASN A 163 -18.68 28.05 2.50
N GLU A 164 -18.26 29.10 1.79
CA GLU A 164 -16.84 29.29 1.38
C GLU A 164 -15.84 29.13 2.54
N ARG A 165 -16.19 29.62 3.74
CA ARG A 165 -15.39 29.50 4.96
C ARG A 165 -15.28 28.08 5.52
N THR A 166 -16.31 27.25 5.32
CA THR A 166 -16.35 25.88 5.83
C THR A 166 -16.04 24.86 4.74
N ARG A 167 -15.91 25.25 3.47
CA ARG A 167 -15.71 24.33 2.33
C ARG A 167 -14.37 23.58 2.35
N SER A 168 -13.38 24.06 3.09
CA SER A 168 -12.11 23.37 3.36
C SER A 168 -12.17 22.41 4.56
N VAL A 169 -13.10 22.65 5.49
CA VAL A 169 -13.27 21.91 6.76
C VAL A 169 -14.42 20.89 6.67
N ALA A 170 -15.42 21.16 5.82
CA ALA A 170 -16.59 20.34 5.57
C ALA A 170 -16.21 19.18 4.66
N MET A 171 -15.66 18.15 5.31
CA MET A 171 -15.51 16.79 4.85
C MET A 171 -14.53 16.58 3.69
N GLY A 172 -13.58 15.67 3.93
CA GLY A 172 -12.79 15.08 2.86
C GLY A 172 -13.69 14.66 1.71
N ASN A 173 -13.23 14.83 0.47
CA ASN A 173 -14.07 14.62 -0.72
C ASN A 173 -14.77 13.25 -0.58
N ARG A 174 -16.08 13.24 -0.32
CA ARG A 174 -16.83 12.01 -0.03
C ARG A 174 -16.94 11.24 -1.34
N ILE A 175 -16.04 10.30 -1.61
CA ILE A 175 -16.16 9.46 -2.81
C ILE A 175 -17.25 8.43 -2.54
N GLU A 176 -18.20 8.31 -3.46
CA GLU A 176 -19.33 7.39 -3.33
C GLU A 176 -19.18 6.25 -4.33
N ALA A 177 -19.23 5.02 -3.83
CA ALA A 177 -19.25 3.83 -4.69
C ALA A 177 -20.55 3.80 -5.50
N MET A 178 -20.45 3.40 -6.76
CA MET A 178 -21.58 3.21 -7.67
C MET A 178 -21.36 1.99 -8.55
N THR A 179 -22.43 1.49 -9.18
CA THR A 179 -22.29 0.39 -10.13
C THR A 179 -21.59 0.88 -11.41
N CYS A 180 -20.82 0.01 -12.05
CA CYS A 180 -20.23 0.35 -13.35
C CYS A 180 -21.27 0.45 -14.47
N GLU A 181 -22.45 -0.17 -14.32
CA GLU A 181 -23.57 0.04 -15.23
C GLU A 181 -24.06 1.50 -15.16
N ASP A 182 -24.27 2.04 -13.96
CA ASP A 182 -24.70 3.43 -13.79
C ASP A 182 -23.63 4.41 -14.30
N PHE A 183 -22.35 4.07 -14.13
CA PHE A 183 -21.23 4.84 -14.69
C PHE A 183 -21.34 4.95 -16.22
N HIS A 184 -21.54 3.81 -16.90
CA HIS A 184 -21.70 3.79 -18.35
C HIS A 184 -22.98 4.48 -18.83
N ARG A 185 -24.08 4.40 -18.05
CA ARG A 185 -25.32 5.12 -18.32
C ARG A 185 -25.10 6.63 -18.28
N LEU A 186 -24.43 7.14 -17.24
CA LEU A 186 -24.12 8.58 -17.12
C LEU A 186 -23.23 9.07 -18.27
N LEU A 187 -22.21 8.30 -18.66
CA LEU A 187 -21.36 8.65 -19.81
C LEU A 187 -22.20 8.73 -21.09
N THR A 188 -23.03 7.73 -21.36
CA THR A 188 -23.82 7.67 -22.59
C THR A 188 -24.82 8.81 -22.71
N LEU A 189 -25.44 9.20 -21.59
CA LEU A 189 -26.43 10.28 -21.55
C LEU A 189 -25.82 11.67 -21.76
N ASN A 190 -24.59 11.90 -21.27
CA ASN A 190 -24.01 13.25 -21.21
C ASN A 190 -22.87 13.49 -22.23
N LEU A 191 -22.29 12.45 -22.85
CA LEU A 191 -21.28 12.60 -23.91
C LEU A 191 -21.87 12.61 -25.33
N LYS A 192 -23.14 12.18 -25.50
CA LYS A 192 -23.83 12.17 -26.80
C LYS A 192 -24.58 13.47 -27.12
N LYS A 193 -24.34 14.52 -26.34
CA LYS A 193 -24.84 15.88 -26.59
C LYS A 193 -23.68 16.78 -26.96
#